data_AF-A0A7Y2HHF8-F1
#
_entry.id   AF-A0A7Y2HHF8-F1
#
_cell.length_a   1.000
_cell.length_b   1.000
_cell.length_c   1.000
_cell.angle_alpha   90.00
_cell.angle_beta   90.00
_cell.angle_gamma   90.00
#
_symmetry.space_group_name_H-M   'P 1'
#
loop_
_entity.id
_entity.type
_entity.pdbx_description
1 polymer ?
#
loop_
_entity_poly.entity_id
_entity_poly.type
_entity_poly.pdbx_seq_one_letter_code
_entity_poly.pdbx_strand_id
1 'polypeptide(L)'
;SYSYQWTFDGSTGPTLSGLGEGTYYVIITDDNNCSNTDSVVLVRPDSLYLDIDQGTTVDLTCFNPGEGQIGVVAQGGSPGYTFQWTNDVSDGPIAGFLSDGTYFVTVTDSRGCTDIESYTLTSPEPVQAVVPQPENPECFGGKTCIQVESASGGTGNNYTFTINRGIRFPIDSCVEVFAGPYNITVFDSAGCSVEYQVDIDQPEEVVVNLGPDIEISLGEASDPISADISSVFSIDSILWSPVDSIACMTADCQVISVNPSSNTTYIVQVVDENGCTDTDEIEVRVSKRRNIYTANIFSPNQDGFNEQFELVTGSGVTFVEYFKIFDRWGNMVFGRENFTPDNSIDNAWDGDYNGSRAQPGVYVYVARVRFLDNETIEFKGDVTLIR
;
A
#
# COMPACT_ATOMS: atom_id res chain seq x y z
N SER A 1 9.67 63.33 -89.46
CA SER A 1 8.94 62.15 -88.98
C SER A 1 9.94 61.03 -88.80
N TYR A 2 9.62 60.05 -87.96
CA TYR A 2 10.46 58.87 -87.80
C TYR A 2 9.66 57.65 -88.26
N SER A 3 10.28 56.80 -89.06
CA SER A 3 9.74 55.49 -89.40
C SER A 3 10.44 54.42 -88.57
N TYR A 4 9.67 53.45 -88.10
CA TYR A 4 10.13 52.35 -87.26
C TYR A 4 9.92 51.04 -88.01
N GLN A 5 10.91 50.15 -87.97
CA GLN A 5 10.82 48.81 -88.53
C GLN A 5 11.44 47.80 -87.57
N TRP A 6 10.65 46.82 -87.15
CA TRP A 6 11.11 45.73 -86.30
C TRP A 6 11.72 44.62 -87.13
N THR A 7 12.92 44.15 -86.76
CA THR A 7 13.61 43.09 -87.51
C THR A 7 13.01 41.70 -87.28
N PHE A 8 12.18 41.56 -86.24
CA PHE A 8 11.54 40.31 -85.86
C PHE A 8 10.51 39.83 -86.91
N ASP A 9 9.59 40.69 -87.32
CA ASP A 9 8.50 40.35 -88.24
C ASP A 9 8.28 41.40 -89.36
N GLY A 10 9.11 42.45 -89.39
CA GLY A 10 8.97 43.56 -90.34
C GLY A 10 7.82 44.51 -90.03
N SER A 11 7.18 44.40 -88.86
CA SER A 11 6.13 45.33 -88.44
C SER A 11 6.66 46.76 -88.31
N THR A 12 5.76 47.72 -88.49
CA THR A 12 6.08 49.15 -88.48
C THR A 12 5.34 49.87 -87.37
N GLY A 13 5.96 50.93 -86.85
CA GLY A 13 5.42 51.72 -85.74
C GLY A 13 6.23 51.57 -84.44
N PRO A 14 5.98 52.45 -83.46
CA PRO A 14 6.80 52.56 -82.26
C PRO A 14 6.57 51.44 -81.24
N THR A 15 5.65 50.51 -81.49
CA THR A 15 5.23 49.48 -80.53
C THR A 15 5.20 48.10 -81.20
N LEU A 16 5.84 47.12 -80.54
CA LEU A 16 5.79 45.71 -80.91
C LEU A 16 5.19 44.94 -79.72
N SER A 17 4.28 44.02 -79.98
CA SER A 17 3.48 43.33 -78.95
C SER A 17 3.33 41.84 -79.25
N GLY A 18 2.87 41.05 -78.26
CA GLY A 18 2.74 39.61 -78.41
C GLY A 18 4.08 38.86 -78.46
N LEU A 19 5.10 39.43 -77.82
CA LEU A 19 6.48 38.93 -77.86
C LEU A 19 6.75 37.89 -76.78
N GLY A 20 7.58 36.91 -77.12
CA GLY A 20 8.14 35.94 -76.17
C GLY A 20 9.48 36.41 -75.60
N GLU A 21 10.19 35.49 -74.96
CA GLU A 21 11.58 35.71 -74.57
C GLU A 21 12.46 35.90 -75.81
N GLY A 22 13.39 36.85 -75.75
CA GLY A 22 14.35 37.09 -76.82
C GLY A 22 14.85 38.52 -76.89
N THR A 23 15.81 38.74 -77.77
CA THR A 23 16.33 40.08 -78.08
C THR A 23 15.66 40.60 -79.34
N TYR A 24 14.97 41.72 -79.22
CA TYR A 24 14.25 42.36 -80.32
C TYR A 24 14.96 43.64 -80.74
N TYR A 25 15.13 43.82 -82.05
CA TYR A 25 15.80 44.99 -82.60
C TYR A 25 14.81 45.85 -83.39
N VAL A 26 14.91 47.16 -83.21
CA VAL A 26 14.14 48.17 -83.96
C VAL A 26 15.09 49.06 -84.74
N ILE A 27 14.80 49.23 -86.02
CA ILE A 27 15.48 50.19 -86.90
C ILE A 27 14.62 51.44 -86.95
N ILE A 28 15.21 52.58 -86.61
CA ILE A 28 14.56 53.90 -86.58
C ILE A 28 15.22 54.75 -87.65
N THR A 29 14.43 55.22 -88.62
CA THR A 29 14.91 56.04 -89.74
C THR A 29 14.22 57.40 -89.73
N ASP A 30 14.99 58.49 -89.88
CA ASP A 30 14.48 59.85 -90.00
C ASP A 30 14.08 60.22 -91.46
N ASP A 31 13.50 61.40 -91.65
CA ASP A 31 13.12 61.89 -93.00
C ASP A 31 14.32 62.11 -93.94
N ASN A 32 15.55 62.13 -93.41
CA ASN A 32 16.78 62.29 -94.18
C ASN A 32 17.44 60.95 -94.53
N ASN A 33 16.75 59.83 -94.30
CA ASN A 33 17.24 58.45 -94.48
C ASN A 33 18.41 58.06 -93.58
N CYS A 34 18.61 58.73 -92.45
CA CYS A 34 19.55 58.30 -91.42
C CYS A 34 18.87 57.25 -90.52
N SER A 35 19.43 56.03 -90.48
CA SER A 35 18.91 54.93 -89.67
C SER A 35 19.81 54.60 -88.47
N ASN A 36 19.22 54.31 -87.31
CA ASN A 36 19.91 53.73 -86.16
C ASN A 36 19.17 52.46 -85.69
N THR A 37 19.88 51.53 -85.05
CA THR A 37 19.29 50.29 -84.50
C THR A 37 19.42 50.30 -82.99
N ASP A 38 18.32 50.03 -82.30
CA ASP A 38 18.29 49.80 -80.85
C ASP A 38 17.75 48.40 -80.57
N SER A 39 17.99 47.88 -79.37
CA SER A 39 17.57 46.54 -78.97
C SER A 39 17.02 46.49 -77.56
N VAL A 40 16.03 45.61 -77.35
CA VAL A 40 15.50 45.27 -76.03
C VAL A 40 15.60 43.77 -75.80
N VAL A 41 16.10 43.37 -74.63
CA VAL A 41 16.11 41.97 -74.20
C VAL A 41 14.89 41.73 -73.32
N LEU A 42 14.02 40.82 -73.75
CA LEU A 42 12.93 40.31 -72.95
C LEU A 42 13.36 38.98 -72.33
N VAL A 43 13.49 38.97 -71.01
CA VAL A 43 13.69 37.74 -70.22
C VAL A 43 12.35 37.25 -69.70
N ARG A 44 12.13 35.94 -69.73
CA ARG A 44 10.98 35.34 -69.04
C ARG A 44 11.24 35.36 -67.53
N PRO A 45 10.24 35.53 -66.67
CA PRO A 45 10.38 35.22 -65.25
C PRO A 45 10.85 33.77 -65.08
N ASP A 46 11.65 33.51 -64.04
CA ASP A 46 12.00 32.14 -63.66
C ASP A 46 10.72 31.29 -63.55
N SER A 47 10.81 29.99 -63.84
CA SER A 47 9.69 29.08 -63.63
C SER A 47 9.21 29.14 -62.17
N LEU A 48 7.89 29.14 -61.96
CA LEU A 48 7.33 28.94 -60.62
C LEU A 48 7.79 27.57 -60.11
N TYR A 49 8.27 27.54 -58.88
CA TYR A 49 8.75 26.35 -58.19
C TYR A 49 8.25 26.38 -56.74
N LEU A 50 7.63 25.29 -56.31
CA LEU A 50 7.18 25.04 -54.94
C LEU A 50 8.06 23.97 -54.30
N ASP A 51 8.46 24.18 -53.05
CA ASP A 51 9.23 23.20 -52.28
C ASP A 51 8.75 23.13 -50.85
N ILE A 52 9.07 22.02 -50.18
CA ILE A 52 8.81 21.84 -48.74
C ILE A 52 9.84 22.62 -47.93
N ASP A 53 9.35 23.51 -47.08
CA ASP A 53 10.17 24.23 -46.13
C ASP A 53 10.38 23.38 -44.86
N GLN A 54 11.52 22.70 -44.81
CA GLN A 54 11.92 21.89 -43.65
C GLN A 54 12.13 22.73 -42.37
N GLY A 55 12.31 24.05 -42.48
CA GLY A 55 12.44 24.93 -41.32
C GLY A 55 11.12 25.24 -40.62
N THR A 56 9.99 25.06 -41.31
CA THR A 56 8.64 25.31 -40.78
C THR A 56 7.74 24.08 -40.80
N THR A 57 8.26 22.94 -41.28
CA THR A 57 7.59 21.64 -41.21
C THR A 57 7.91 20.96 -39.87
N VAL A 58 6.88 20.44 -39.20
CA VAL A 58 6.97 19.75 -37.91
C VAL A 58 6.26 18.40 -38.02
N ASP A 59 7.02 17.32 -37.84
CA ASP A 59 6.51 15.96 -37.83
C ASP A 59 5.71 15.63 -36.57
N LEU A 60 4.92 14.57 -36.67
CA LEU A 60 4.12 14.05 -35.56
C LEU A 60 5.03 13.37 -34.51
N THR A 61 4.95 13.81 -33.26
CA THR A 61 5.76 13.29 -32.15
C THR A 61 5.16 12.04 -31.52
N CYS A 62 3.83 11.90 -31.56
CA CYS A 62 3.10 10.74 -31.03
C CYS A 62 2.25 10.06 -32.10
N PHE A 63 1.73 8.88 -31.79
CA PHE A 63 0.68 8.27 -32.61
C PHE A 63 -0.59 9.11 -32.52
N ASN A 64 -0.94 9.77 -33.63
CA ASN A 64 -2.17 10.53 -33.85
C ASN A 64 -2.45 11.80 -32.98
N PRO A 65 -1.49 12.69 -32.70
CA PRO A 65 -1.81 14.05 -32.27
C PRO A 65 -2.02 14.96 -33.51
N GLY A 66 -3.06 15.79 -33.51
CA GLY A 66 -3.28 16.84 -34.52
C GLY A 66 -2.33 18.02 -34.32
N GLU A 67 -1.03 17.76 -34.29
CA GLU A 67 0.04 18.71 -33.99
C GLU A 67 0.98 18.92 -35.19
N GLY A 68 0.81 18.13 -36.26
CA GLY A 68 1.66 18.20 -37.45
C GLY A 68 1.54 19.55 -38.16
N GLN A 69 2.64 19.97 -38.79
CA GLN A 69 2.71 21.20 -39.56
C GLN A 69 3.50 20.94 -40.85
N ILE A 70 3.00 21.45 -41.98
CA ILE A 70 3.73 21.45 -43.25
C ILE A 70 3.91 22.90 -43.67
N GLY A 71 5.15 23.29 -43.90
CA GLY A 71 5.50 24.57 -44.50
C GLY A 71 5.99 24.41 -45.92
N VAL A 72 5.69 25.39 -46.78
CA VAL A 72 6.17 25.43 -48.16
C VAL A 72 6.72 26.79 -48.53
N VAL A 73 7.64 26.79 -49.49
CA VAL A 73 8.23 28.00 -50.06
C VAL A 73 8.03 28.03 -51.56
N ALA A 74 7.48 29.14 -52.06
CA ALA A 74 7.30 29.38 -53.50
C ALA A 74 8.35 30.37 -54.01
N GLN A 75 8.98 30.06 -55.14
CA GLN A 75 9.99 30.90 -55.81
C GLN A 75 9.71 30.97 -57.32
N GLY A 76 10.26 31.99 -57.99
CA GLY A 76 10.03 32.21 -59.43
C GLY A 76 8.61 32.67 -59.77
N GLY A 77 8.22 32.64 -61.04
CA GLY A 77 6.92 33.11 -61.51
C GLY A 77 6.69 34.62 -61.29
N SER A 78 5.43 35.01 -61.23
CA SER A 78 4.98 36.39 -60.98
C SER A 78 4.49 36.56 -59.53
N PRO A 79 5.06 37.47 -58.72
CA PRO A 79 4.67 37.66 -57.32
C PRO A 79 3.16 37.85 -57.11
N GLY A 80 2.65 37.39 -55.98
CA GLY A 80 1.22 37.31 -55.67
C GLY A 80 0.71 35.87 -55.64
N TYR A 81 1.44 35.00 -54.92
CA TYR A 81 1.13 33.58 -54.83
C TYR A 81 -0.10 33.32 -53.98
N THR A 82 -0.90 32.34 -54.40
CA THR A 82 -2.04 31.79 -53.66
C THR A 82 -1.80 30.30 -53.45
N PHE A 83 -2.17 29.79 -52.28
CA PHE A 83 -1.95 28.39 -51.90
C PHE A 83 -3.29 27.71 -51.72
N GLN A 84 -3.41 26.49 -52.26
CA GLN A 84 -4.56 25.64 -52.05
C GLN A 84 -4.10 24.27 -51.57
N TRP A 85 -4.47 23.93 -50.35
CA TRP A 85 -4.14 22.66 -49.74
C TRP A 85 -5.27 21.64 -49.93
N THR A 86 -4.90 20.36 -49.89
CA THR A 86 -5.89 19.27 -49.86
C THR A 86 -6.83 19.45 -48.68
N ASN A 87 -8.15 19.26 -48.90
CA ASN A 87 -9.21 19.46 -47.90
C ASN A 87 -9.28 20.88 -47.30
N ASP A 88 -8.71 21.89 -47.97
CA ASP A 88 -8.75 23.31 -47.56
C ASP A 88 -8.25 23.53 -46.11
N VAL A 89 -7.24 22.77 -45.68
CA VAL A 89 -6.66 22.85 -44.32
C VAL A 89 -5.94 24.16 -44.03
N SER A 90 -5.59 24.94 -45.07
CA SER A 90 -4.99 26.27 -44.98
C SER A 90 -5.14 27.01 -46.32
N ASP A 91 -5.03 28.33 -46.28
CA ASP A 91 -4.98 29.25 -47.43
C ASP A 91 -3.60 29.93 -47.59
N GLY A 92 -2.66 29.62 -46.69
CA GLY A 92 -1.31 30.19 -46.65
C GLY A 92 -0.20 29.18 -46.97
N PRO A 93 1.07 29.60 -46.88
CA PRO A 93 2.23 28.72 -47.09
C PRO A 93 2.49 27.73 -45.95
N ILE A 94 1.70 27.78 -44.87
CA ILE A 94 1.83 26.89 -43.71
C ILE A 94 0.46 26.28 -43.42
N ALA A 95 0.40 24.95 -43.32
CA ALA A 95 -0.76 24.19 -42.86
C ALA A 95 -0.41 23.51 -41.53
N GLY A 96 -1.23 23.71 -40.48
CA GLY A 96 -0.98 23.19 -39.13
C GLY A 96 -2.15 22.38 -38.59
N PHE A 97 -1.95 21.80 -37.41
CA PHE A 97 -2.92 20.89 -36.76
C PHE A 97 -3.28 19.66 -37.60
N LEU A 98 -2.29 19.16 -38.33
CA LEU A 98 -2.46 18.06 -39.27
C LEU A 98 -2.29 16.72 -38.57
N SER A 99 -3.08 15.73 -39.00
CA SER A 99 -2.93 14.32 -38.63
C SER A 99 -2.07 13.59 -39.68
N ASP A 100 -1.81 12.29 -39.45
CA ASP A 100 -1.07 11.48 -40.41
C ASP A 100 -1.77 11.46 -41.79
N GLY A 101 -0.98 11.41 -42.85
CA GLY A 101 -1.51 11.40 -44.21
C GLY A 101 -0.70 12.22 -45.21
N THR A 102 -1.10 12.11 -46.47
CA THR A 102 -0.46 12.83 -47.59
C THR A 102 -1.27 14.08 -47.92
N TYR A 103 -0.61 15.22 -47.90
CA TYR A 103 -1.17 16.52 -48.22
C TYR A 103 -0.55 17.03 -49.51
N PHE A 104 -1.40 17.44 -50.45
CA PHE A 104 -1.00 18.15 -51.66
C PHE A 104 -1.25 19.64 -51.48
N VAL A 105 -0.32 20.45 -51.96
CA VAL A 105 -0.43 21.90 -52.03
C VAL A 105 -0.20 22.36 -53.46
N THR A 106 -1.16 23.12 -53.99
CA THR A 106 -1.01 23.79 -55.28
C THR A 106 -0.72 25.25 -55.02
N VAL A 107 0.38 25.77 -55.58
CA VAL A 107 0.66 27.21 -55.61
C VAL A 107 0.27 27.77 -56.98
N THR A 108 -0.39 28.94 -56.99
CA THR A 108 -0.71 29.67 -58.22
C THR A 108 -0.14 31.09 -58.15
N ASP A 109 0.62 31.49 -59.17
CA ASP A 109 1.18 32.85 -59.30
C ASP A 109 0.15 33.87 -59.83
N SER A 110 0.48 35.16 -59.81
CA SER A 110 -0.47 36.22 -60.23
C SER A 110 -0.80 36.23 -61.72
N ARG A 111 -0.11 35.42 -62.54
CA ARG A 111 -0.38 35.22 -63.97
C ARG A 111 -1.00 33.87 -64.28
N GLY A 112 -1.36 33.09 -63.26
CA GLY A 112 -2.05 31.80 -63.38
C GLY A 112 -1.14 30.61 -63.67
N CYS A 113 0.19 30.74 -63.51
CA CYS A 113 1.07 29.59 -63.54
C CYS A 113 0.89 28.80 -62.23
N THR A 114 0.91 27.47 -62.31
CA THR A 114 0.70 26.59 -61.16
C THR A 114 1.86 25.63 -60.98
N ASP A 115 2.17 25.31 -59.73
CA ASP A 115 3.03 24.19 -59.36
C ASP A 115 2.39 23.41 -58.20
N ILE A 116 2.67 22.12 -58.09
CA ILE A 116 2.08 21.25 -57.08
C ILE A 116 3.15 20.43 -56.38
N GLU A 117 3.09 20.40 -55.07
CA GLU A 117 3.98 19.59 -54.23
C GLU A 117 3.17 18.73 -53.28
N SER A 118 3.76 17.63 -52.80
CA SER A 118 3.13 16.75 -51.84
C SER A 118 4.05 16.41 -50.69
N TYR A 119 3.50 16.29 -49.49
CA TYR A 119 4.22 15.86 -48.31
C TYR A 119 3.40 14.83 -47.54
N THR A 120 4.05 13.77 -47.06
CA THR A 120 3.41 12.73 -46.25
C THR A 120 3.86 12.88 -44.80
N LEU A 121 2.93 13.29 -43.94
CA LEU A 121 3.12 13.27 -42.50
C LEU A 121 2.92 11.85 -42.00
N THR A 122 3.94 11.28 -41.35
CA THR A 122 3.88 9.94 -40.75
C THR A 122 3.96 10.04 -39.25
N SER A 123 3.01 9.43 -38.53
CA SER A 123 3.14 9.27 -37.08
C SER A 123 4.02 8.07 -36.74
N PRO A 124 4.74 8.10 -35.61
CA PRO A 124 5.40 6.91 -35.08
C PRO A 124 4.38 5.82 -34.77
N GLU A 125 4.85 4.57 -34.64
CA GLU A 125 4.01 3.48 -34.13
C GLU A 125 3.47 3.83 -32.72
N PRO A 126 2.31 3.32 -32.30
CA PRO A 126 1.81 3.55 -30.95
C PRO A 126 2.75 2.92 -29.92
N VAL A 127 2.89 3.58 -28.75
CA VAL A 127 3.64 3.00 -27.62
C VAL A 127 2.94 1.72 -27.15
N GLN A 128 3.70 0.64 -27.04
CA GLN A 128 3.27 -0.64 -26.50
C GLN A 128 4.22 -1.07 -25.40
N ALA A 129 3.75 -1.88 -24.46
CA ALA A 129 4.57 -2.40 -23.38
C ALA A 129 4.09 -3.78 -22.94
N VAL A 130 5.02 -4.56 -22.40
CA VAL A 130 4.74 -5.83 -21.74
C VAL A 130 4.70 -5.57 -20.25
N VAL A 131 3.49 -5.59 -19.70
CA VAL A 131 3.21 -5.46 -18.27
C VAL A 131 2.69 -6.80 -17.79
N PRO A 132 3.53 -7.68 -17.21
CA PRO A 132 3.08 -8.94 -16.66
C PRO A 132 2.12 -8.68 -15.49
N GLN A 133 1.23 -9.65 -15.24
CA GLN A 133 0.40 -9.61 -14.04
C GLN A 133 1.30 -9.82 -12.82
N PRO A 134 1.33 -8.88 -11.85
CA PRO A 134 2.10 -9.04 -10.62
C PRO A 134 1.64 -10.27 -9.84
N GLU A 135 2.58 -10.90 -9.13
CA GLU A 135 2.23 -11.91 -8.14
C GLU A 135 1.53 -11.24 -6.93
N ASN A 136 0.61 -11.94 -6.29
CA ASN A 136 0.01 -11.46 -5.05
C ASN A 136 1.09 -11.50 -3.93
N PRO A 137 1.05 -10.60 -2.94
CA PRO A 137 1.94 -10.69 -1.79
C PRO A 137 1.73 -12.02 -1.06
N GLU A 138 2.78 -12.53 -0.40
CA GLU A 138 2.69 -13.81 0.33
C GLU A 138 1.78 -13.71 1.57
N CYS A 139 1.78 -12.55 2.23
CA CYS A 139 1.03 -12.30 3.46
C CYS A 139 0.08 -11.11 3.33
N PHE A 140 -1.00 -11.14 4.13
CA PHE A 140 -1.88 -9.99 4.30
C PHE A 140 -1.08 -8.75 4.73
N GLY A 141 -1.31 -7.62 4.05
CA GLY A 141 -0.56 -6.39 4.30
C GLY A 141 0.89 -6.41 3.79
N GLY A 142 1.33 -7.52 3.17
CA GLY A 142 2.60 -7.64 2.50
C GLY A 142 2.68 -6.79 1.23
N LYS A 143 3.89 -6.66 0.70
CA LYS A 143 4.14 -5.98 -0.57
C LYS A 143 4.53 -6.98 -1.65
N THR A 144 4.24 -6.60 -2.88
CA THR A 144 4.69 -7.27 -4.10
C THR A 144 5.30 -6.25 -5.06
N CYS A 145 5.70 -6.69 -6.23
CA CYS A 145 6.40 -5.91 -7.23
C CYS A 145 5.56 -5.68 -8.48
N ILE A 146 5.41 -4.43 -8.90
CA ILE A 146 5.02 -4.11 -10.28
C ILE A 146 6.29 -3.82 -11.09
N GLN A 147 6.38 -4.45 -12.27
CA GLN A 147 7.44 -4.22 -13.25
C GLN A 147 6.85 -4.11 -14.66
N VAL A 148 7.49 -3.31 -15.50
CA VAL A 148 7.29 -3.30 -16.95
C VAL A 148 8.53 -3.95 -17.56
N GLU A 149 8.36 -5.07 -18.27
CA GLU A 149 9.48 -5.88 -18.80
C GLU A 149 10.08 -5.30 -20.08
N SER A 150 9.23 -4.69 -20.92
CA SER A 150 9.68 -4.09 -22.17
C SER A 150 8.67 -3.08 -22.69
N ALA A 151 9.15 -2.16 -23.53
CA ALA A 151 8.33 -1.19 -24.25
C ALA A 151 8.88 -0.97 -25.66
N SER A 152 8.00 -0.66 -26.61
CA SER A 152 8.32 -0.41 -28.01
C SER A 152 7.36 0.60 -28.64
N GLY A 153 7.67 1.06 -29.86
CA GLY A 153 6.89 2.08 -30.56
C GLY A 153 7.16 3.50 -30.04
N GLY A 154 6.39 4.48 -30.51
CA GLY A 154 6.57 5.89 -30.19
C GLY A 154 7.88 6.45 -30.76
N THR A 155 8.35 7.52 -30.11
CA THR A 155 9.54 8.26 -30.49
C THR A 155 10.69 8.00 -29.52
N GLY A 156 11.82 7.55 -30.08
CA GLY A 156 13.06 7.28 -29.37
C GLY A 156 13.12 5.89 -28.73
N ASN A 157 14.21 5.63 -28.00
CA ASN A 157 14.54 4.29 -27.50
C ASN A 157 14.61 4.22 -25.96
N ASN A 158 14.18 5.28 -25.27
CA ASN A 158 14.20 5.34 -23.81
C ASN A 158 12.77 5.48 -23.31
N TYR A 159 12.35 4.52 -22.49
CA TYR A 159 11.00 4.45 -21.97
C TYR A 159 11.03 4.55 -20.45
N THR A 160 9.95 5.11 -19.91
CA THR A 160 9.74 5.21 -18.46
C THR A 160 8.29 4.87 -18.16
N PHE A 161 7.98 4.48 -16.92
CA PHE A 161 6.61 4.25 -16.51
C PHE A 161 6.29 4.91 -15.19
N THR A 162 5.01 5.14 -14.94
CA THR A 162 4.50 5.63 -13.66
C THR A 162 3.42 4.68 -13.17
N ILE A 163 3.26 4.59 -11.85
CA ILE A 163 2.13 3.92 -11.21
C ILE A 163 1.22 5.00 -10.62
N ASN A 164 -0.08 4.95 -10.92
CA ASN A 164 -1.10 5.89 -10.44
C ASN A 164 -0.72 7.37 -10.63
N ARG A 165 -0.10 7.70 -11.78
CA ARG A 165 0.40 9.06 -12.12
C ARG A 165 1.45 9.62 -11.14
N GLY A 166 2.20 8.73 -10.49
CA GLY A 166 3.32 9.07 -9.61
C GLY A 166 4.60 9.47 -10.35
N ILE A 167 5.74 9.22 -9.71
CA ILE A 167 7.06 9.47 -10.31
C ILE A 167 7.37 8.49 -11.45
N ARG A 168 8.25 8.91 -12.37
CA ARG A 168 8.71 8.07 -13.49
C ARG A 168 9.84 7.14 -13.05
N PHE A 169 9.69 5.87 -13.35
CA PHE A 169 10.69 4.82 -13.17
C PHE A 169 11.21 4.33 -14.53
N PRO A 170 12.46 3.90 -14.64
CA PRO A 170 12.93 3.23 -15.86
C PRO A 170 12.27 1.85 -16.00
N ILE A 171 12.12 1.37 -17.24
CA ILE A 171 11.73 -0.02 -17.54
C ILE A 171 12.64 -1.00 -16.78
N ASP A 172 12.13 -2.18 -16.46
CA ASP A 172 12.77 -3.20 -15.61
C ASP A 172 12.95 -2.83 -14.13
N SER A 173 12.47 -1.65 -13.70
CA SER A 173 12.43 -1.34 -12.27
C SER A 173 11.31 -2.11 -11.59
N CYS A 174 11.64 -2.74 -10.47
CA CYS A 174 10.66 -3.26 -9.53
C CYS A 174 10.18 -2.15 -8.60
N VAL A 175 8.88 -1.86 -8.60
CA VAL A 175 8.27 -0.90 -7.66
C VAL A 175 7.43 -1.67 -6.65
N GLU A 176 7.83 -1.60 -5.38
CA GLU A 176 7.09 -2.26 -4.30
C GLU A 176 5.76 -1.57 -4.04
N VAL A 177 4.69 -2.37 -4.04
CA VAL A 177 3.31 -1.93 -3.84
C VAL A 177 2.57 -2.90 -2.93
N PHE A 178 1.49 -2.42 -2.30
CA PHE A 178 0.56 -3.29 -1.57
C PHE A 178 -0.46 -3.91 -2.53
N ALA A 179 -1.32 -4.78 -2.02
CA ALA A 179 -2.48 -5.25 -2.79
C ALA A 179 -3.43 -4.09 -3.16
N GLY A 180 -4.08 -4.21 -4.31
CA GLY A 180 -5.05 -3.24 -4.83
C GLY A 180 -4.91 -2.95 -6.33
N PRO A 181 -5.77 -2.07 -6.86
CA PRO A 181 -5.77 -1.71 -8.26
C PRO A 181 -4.72 -0.63 -8.60
N TYR A 182 -4.01 -0.84 -9.71
CA TYR A 182 -2.99 0.08 -10.21
C TYR A 182 -3.19 0.42 -11.69
N ASN A 183 -3.07 1.71 -12.00
CA ASN A 183 -2.96 2.20 -13.38
C ASN A 183 -1.47 2.44 -13.70
N ILE A 184 -0.95 1.71 -14.66
CA ILE A 184 0.44 1.80 -15.11
C ILE A 184 0.45 2.58 -16.42
N THR A 185 1.11 3.73 -16.43
CA THR A 185 1.27 4.54 -17.64
C THR A 185 2.71 4.44 -18.13
N VAL A 186 2.92 3.97 -19.35
CA VAL A 186 4.24 3.86 -19.98
C VAL A 186 4.43 4.99 -20.97
N PHE A 187 5.60 5.64 -20.93
CA PHE A 187 5.96 6.81 -21.73
C PHE A 187 7.19 6.51 -22.59
N ASP A 188 7.19 7.03 -23.81
CA ASP A 188 8.40 7.13 -24.64
C ASP A 188 9.23 8.38 -24.30
N SER A 189 10.24 8.68 -25.12
CA SER A 189 11.13 9.84 -24.91
C SER A 189 10.50 11.18 -25.29
N ALA A 190 9.47 11.18 -26.15
CA ALA A 190 8.72 12.37 -26.53
C ALA A 190 7.57 12.68 -25.55
N GLY A 191 7.23 11.74 -24.66
CA GLY A 191 6.15 11.85 -23.69
C GLY A 191 4.82 11.23 -24.13
N CYS A 192 4.80 10.54 -25.26
CA CYS A 192 3.65 9.76 -25.72
C CYS A 192 3.44 8.57 -24.79
N SER A 193 2.19 8.17 -24.54
CA SER A 193 1.92 7.17 -23.52
C SER A 193 0.77 6.22 -23.82
N VAL A 194 0.80 5.09 -23.11
CA VAL A 194 -0.24 4.06 -23.08
C VAL A 194 -0.49 3.68 -21.61
N GLU A 195 -1.75 3.36 -21.27
CA GLU A 195 -2.17 2.98 -19.92
C GLU A 195 -2.58 1.49 -19.87
N TYR A 196 -2.17 0.81 -18.79
CA TYR A 196 -2.55 -0.56 -18.44
C TYR A 196 -3.17 -0.58 -17.04
N GLN A 197 -4.07 -1.52 -16.80
CA GLN A 197 -4.64 -1.75 -15.48
C GLN A 197 -4.20 -3.12 -14.98
N VAL A 198 -3.72 -3.16 -13.74
CA VAL A 198 -3.44 -4.40 -13.02
C VAL A 198 -4.18 -4.36 -11.69
N ASP A 199 -4.66 -5.51 -11.25
CA ASP A 199 -5.26 -5.69 -9.92
C ASP A 199 -4.45 -6.74 -9.18
N ILE A 200 -4.16 -6.48 -7.91
CA ILE A 200 -3.33 -7.34 -7.06
C ILE A 200 -4.22 -7.75 -5.89
N ASP A 201 -4.52 -9.04 -5.79
CA ASP A 201 -5.40 -9.54 -4.75
C ASP A 201 -4.65 -9.59 -3.41
N GLN A 202 -5.38 -9.25 -2.34
CA GLN A 202 -4.87 -9.40 -0.98
C GLN A 202 -5.15 -10.83 -0.49
N PRO A 203 -4.13 -11.57 0.00
CA PRO A 203 -4.34 -12.86 0.66
C PRO A 203 -5.21 -12.71 1.91
N GLU A 204 -5.84 -13.80 2.34
CA GLU A 204 -6.51 -13.82 3.65
C GLU A 204 -5.47 -13.74 4.78
N GLU A 205 -5.85 -13.07 5.87
CA GLU A 205 -5.03 -12.91 7.06
C GLU A 205 -5.07 -14.20 7.91
N VAL A 206 -3.92 -14.64 8.42
CA VAL A 206 -3.89 -15.61 9.52
C VAL A 206 -4.35 -14.91 10.79
N VAL A 207 -5.31 -15.48 11.50
CA VAL A 207 -5.88 -14.90 12.72
C VAL A 207 -5.83 -15.92 13.84
N VAL A 208 -5.36 -15.52 15.01
CA VAL A 208 -5.42 -16.29 16.25
C VAL A 208 -6.24 -15.56 17.32
N ASN A 209 -7.04 -16.30 18.06
CA ASN A 209 -7.86 -15.78 19.14
C ASN A 209 -7.83 -16.72 20.36
N LEU A 210 -7.47 -16.19 21.51
CA LEU A 210 -7.40 -16.87 22.80
C LEU A 210 -8.68 -16.70 23.64
N GLY A 211 -9.58 -15.81 23.21
CA GLY A 211 -10.80 -15.48 23.92
C GLY A 211 -10.59 -14.47 25.05
N PRO A 212 -11.52 -14.38 26.00
CA PRO A 212 -11.43 -13.41 27.10
C PRO A 212 -10.46 -13.84 28.20
N ASP A 213 -9.97 -12.86 28.96
CA ASP A 213 -9.23 -13.08 30.22
C ASP A 213 -9.92 -14.09 31.14
N ILE A 214 -9.10 -14.87 31.85
CA ILE A 214 -9.58 -15.89 32.79
C ILE A 214 -9.10 -15.63 34.22
N GLU A 215 -9.83 -16.13 35.21
CA GLU A 215 -9.46 -16.07 36.63
C GLU A 215 -9.32 -17.48 37.21
N ILE A 216 -8.20 -17.75 37.88
CA ILE A 216 -7.90 -19.01 38.56
C ILE A 216 -7.61 -18.78 40.04
N SER A 217 -7.80 -19.79 40.89
CA SER A 217 -7.32 -19.70 42.28
C SER A 217 -5.84 -20.03 42.36
N LEU A 218 -5.11 -19.39 43.28
CA LEU A 218 -3.70 -19.71 43.52
C LEU A 218 -3.50 -21.22 43.80
N GLY A 219 -2.66 -21.86 42.99
CA GLY A 219 -2.33 -23.28 43.09
C GLY A 219 -3.16 -24.19 42.18
N GLU A 220 -4.20 -23.68 41.53
CA GLU A 220 -4.99 -24.40 40.54
C GLU A 220 -4.42 -24.17 39.13
N ALA A 221 -4.52 -25.18 38.27
CA ALA A 221 -4.25 -25.00 36.85
C ALA A 221 -5.48 -24.36 36.16
N SER A 222 -5.25 -23.58 35.12
CA SER A 222 -6.32 -23.05 34.28
C SER A 222 -7.06 -24.18 33.58
N ASP A 223 -8.32 -23.91 33.25
CA ASP A 223 -8.98 -24.65 32.17
C ASP A 223 -8.13 -24.53 30.87
N PRO A 224 -8.20 -25.51 29.96
CA PRO A 224 -7.42 -25.50 28.73
C PRO A 224 -7.67 -24.23 27.92
N ILE A 225 -6.60 -23.48 27.64
CA ILE A 225 -6.61 -22.33 26.75
C ILE A 225 -6.34 -22.87 25.34
N SER A 226 -7.27 -22.62 24.42
CA SER A 226 -7.16 -23.03 23.02
C SER A 226 -6.87 -21.81 22.16
N ALA A 227 -5.80 -21.87 21.37
CA ALA A 227 -5.62 -20.93 20.26
C ALA A 227 -6.59 -21.31 19.14
N ASP A 228 -7.63 -20.49 18.94
CA ASP A 228 -8.53 -20.61 17.80
C ASP A 228 -7.88 -19.93 16.60
N ILE A 229 -7.42 -20.73 15.64
CA ILE A 229 -6.59 -20.27 14.52
C ILE A 229 -7.41 -20.40 13.23
N SER A 230 -7.52 -19.31 12.50
CA SER A 230 -8.09 -19.25 11.16
C SER A 230 -6.99 -18.90 10.17
N SER A 231 -6.61 -19.85 9.31
CA SER A 231 -5.68 -19.63 8.20
C SER A 231 -6.09 -20.48 6.99
N VAL A 232 -5.80 -19.97 5.79
CA VAL A 232 -5.95 -20.73 4.53
C VAL A 232 -4.82 -21.74 4.35
N PHE A 233 -3.64 -21.42 4.89
CA PHE A 233 -2.43 -22.21 4.76
C PHE A 233 -2.19 -23.09 5.98
N SER A 234 -1.30 -24.08 5.85
CA SER A 234 -0.93 -24.92 6.98
C SER A 234 -0.10 -24.11 8.01
N ILE A 235 -0.27 -24.41 9.29
CA ILE A 235 0.45 -23.72 10.37
C ILE A 235 1.84 -24.36 10.52
N ASP A 236 2.89 -23.54 10.42
CA ASP A 236 4.27 -23.97 10.57
C ASP A 236 4.68 -24.00 12.06
N SER A 237 4.33 -22.97 12.82
CA SER A 237 4.66 -22.92 14.25
C SER A 237 3.67 -22.14 15.12
N ILE A 238 3.57 -22.58 16.39
CA ILE A 238 2.81 -21.93 17.46
C ILE A 238 3.77 -21.74 18.64
N LEU A 239 4.04 -20.49 18.98
CA LEU A 239 4.99 -20.12 20.02
C LEU A 239 4.27 -19.38 21.15
N TRP A 240 4.44 -19.85 22.36
CA TRP A 240 3.85 -19.23 23.55
C TRP A 240 4.91 -18.52 24.38
N SER A 241 4.52 -17.41 25.01
CA SER A 241 5.36 -16.65 25.94
C SER A 241 4.51 -16.11 27.10
N PRO A 242 4.97 -16.17 28.36
CA PRO A 242 6.18 -16.86 28.82
C PRO A 242 5.99 -18.38 28.78
N VAL A 243 7.04 -19.13 28.43
CA VAL A 243 7.02 -20.61 28.41
C VAL A 243 6.95 -21.23 29.81
N ASP A 244 7.35 -20.48 30.83
CA ASP A 244 7.35 -20.94 32.19
C ASP A 244 5.91 -21.24 32.63
N SER A 245 5.69 -22.40 33.25
CA SER A 245 4.38 -22.90 33.71
C SER A 245 3.37 -23.26 32.62
N ILE A 246 3.79 -23.38 31.36
CA ILE A 246 2.95 -23.91 30.27
C ILE A 246 3.06 -25.44 30.19
N ALA A 247 1.90 -26.11 30.19
CA ALA A 247 1.78 -27.52 29.84
C ALA A 247 1.07 -27.65 28.48
N CYS A 248 1.81 -28.04 27.44
CA CYS A 248 1.20 -28.34 26.13
C CYS A 248 0.36 -29.61 26.22
N MET A 249 -0.89 -29.52 25.78
CA MET A 249 -1.84 -30.63 25.78
C MET A 249 -1.92 -31.35 24.44
N THR A 250 -1.54 -30.68 23.35
CA THR A 250 -1.45 -31.24 21.99
C THR A 250 -0.01 -31.26 21.50
N ALA A 251 0.28 -32.06 20.46
CA ALA A 251 1.62 -32.17 19.88
C ALA A 251 2.13 -30.82 19.33
N ASP A 252 1.22 -30.01 18.81
CA ASP A 252 1.52 -28.70 18.20
C ASP A 252 1.34 -27.54 19.19
N CYS A 253 1.11 -27.84 20.48
CA CYS A 253 0.88 -26.84 21.54
C CYS A 253 -0.25 -25.82 21.26
N GLN A 254 -1.19 -26.13 20.37
CA GLN A 254 -2.36 -25.28 20.12
C GLN A 254 -3.26 -25.15 21.36
N VAL A 255 -3.27 -26.17 22.21
CA VAL A 255 -4.00 -26.16 23.49
C VAL A 255 -2.99 -26.26 24.62
N ILE A 256 -3.06 -25.33 25.57
CA ILE A 256 -2.20 -25.28 26.74
C ILE A 256 -3.01 -25.24 28.04
N SER A 257 -2.38 -25.63 29.13
CA SER A 257 -2.85 -25.32 30.49
C SER A 257 -1.72 -24.60 31.24
N VAL A 258 -2.10 -23.61 32.06
CA VAL A 258 -1.14 -22.78 32.79
C VAL A 258 -1.46 -22.73 34.29
N ASN A 259 -0.44 -22.55 35.12
CA ASN A 259 -0.62 -22.38 36.57
C ASN A 259 0.34 -21.30 37.10
N PRO A 260 0.10 -20.02 36.76
CA PRO A 260 0.91 -18.93 37.27
C PRO A 260 0.62 -18.67 38.77
N SER A 261 1.63 -18.16 39.49
CA SER A 261 1.52 -17.81 40.92
C SER A 261 1.10 -16.36 41.18
N SER A 262 1.05 -15.55 40.12
CA SER A 262 0.63 -14.15 40.09
C SER A 262 -0.11 -13.89 38.78
N ASN A 263 -0.75 -12.73 38.64
CA ASN A 263 -1.33 -12.33 37.36
C ASN A 263 -0.24 -12.36 36.28
N THR A 264 -0.51 -13.06 35.18
CA THR A 264 0.43 -13.24 34.09
C THR A 264 -0.32 -13.14 32.77
N THR A 265 0.21 -12.36 31.84
CA THR A 265 -0.27 -12.31 30.46
C THR A 265 0.50 -13.34 29.64
N TYR A 266 -0.23 -14.20 28.93
CA TYR A 266 0.34 -15.13 27.97
C TYR A 266 0.05 -14.63 26.56
N ILE A 267 1.07 -14.64 25.73
CA ILE A 267 1.02 -14.25 24.32
C ILE A 267 1.26 -15.50 23.49
N VAL A 268 0.41 -15.71 22.50
CA VAL A 268 0.62 -16.70 21.44
C VAL A 268 1.07 -15.98 20.18
N GLN A 269 2.05 -16.55 19.48
CA GLN A 269 2.43 -16.16 18.13
C GLN A 269 2.23 -17.39 17.22
N VAL A 270 1.45 -17.22 16.17
CA VAL A 270 1.20 -18.24 15.15
C VAL A 270 1.91 -17.82 13.88
N VAL A 271 2.56 -18.77 13.22
CA VAL A 271 3.24 -18.58 11.93
C VAL A 271 2.75 -19.66 10.96
N ASP A 272 2.30 -19.27 9.77
CA ASP A 272 1.92 -20.21 8.71
C ASP A 272 3.12 -20.63 7.83
N GLU A 273 2.88 -21.55 6.90
CA GLU A 273 3.93 -22.08 6.00
C GLU A 273 4.54 -21.05 5.04
N ASN A 274 3.88 -19.91 4.83
CA ASN A 274 4.39 -18.78 4.05
C ASN A 274 5.13 -17.76 4.94
N GLY A 275 5.21 -18.01 6.25
CA GLY A 275 5.84 -17.11 7.21
C GLY A 275 4.97 -15.95 7.67
N CYS A 276 3.67 -15.95 7.36
CA CYS A 276 2.73 -14.95 7.83
C CYS A 276 2.42 -15.18 9.30
N THR A 277 2.36 -14.10 10.09
CA THR A 277 2.28 -14.20 11.54
C THR A 277 1.12 -13.41 12.11
N ASP A 278 0.47 -13.98 13.13
CA ASP A 278 -0.46 -13.25 13.99
C ASP A 278 -0.20 -13.56 15.47
N THR A 279 -0.61 -12.63 16.33
CA THR A 279 -0.39 -12.72 17.77
C THR A 279 -1.63 -12.31 18.54
N ASP A 280 -1.91 -13.04 19.62
CA ASP A 280 -2.96 -12.67 20.57
C ASP A 280 -2.50 -12.89 22.00
N GLU A 281 -3.13 -12.20 22.95
CA GLU A 281 -2.79 -12.25 24.36
C GLU A 281 -3.99 -12.52 25.26
N ILE A 282 -3.74 -13.22 26.36
CA ILE A 282 -4.75 -13.52 27.39
C ILE A 282 -4.18 -13.23 28.77
N GLU A 283 -4.90 -12.46 29.58
CA GLU A 283 -4.54 -12.26 30.99
C GLU A 283 -5.11 -13.39 31.85
N VAL A 284 -4.23 -14.08 32.58
CA VAL A 284 -4.63 -15.06 33.61
C VAL A 284 -4.49 -14.39 34.97
N ARG A 285 -5.63 -14.04 35.57
CA ARG A 285 -5.71 -13.40 36.88
C ARG A 285 -5.72 -14.45 37.99
N VAL A 286 -4.90 -14.26 39.01
CA VAL A 286 -4.75 -15.23 40.10
C VAL A 286 -5.41 -14.71 41.37
N SER A 287 -6.51 -15.34 41.74
CA SER A 287 -7.28 -15.06 42.95
C SER A 287 -6.61 -15.70 44.17
N LYS A 288 -6.07 -14.86 45.05
CA LYS A 288 -5.42 -15.29 46.30
C LYS A 288 -6.43 -15.35 47.45
N ARG A 289 -7.27 -16.39 47.46
CA ARG A 289 -8.25 -16.59 48.55
C ARG A 289 -7.54 -16.95 49.86
N ARG A 290 -7.64 -16.06 50.85
CA ARG A 290 -6.97 -16.17 52.16
C ARG A 290 -7.99 -16.37 53.26
N ASN A 291 -8.58 -17.55 53.27
CA ASN A 291 -9.69 -17.86 54.16
C ASN A 291 -9.27 -18.91 55.19
N ILE A 292 -9.57 -18.61 56.44
CA ILE A 292 -9.70 -19.59 57.51
C ILE A 292 -11.15 -19.56 58.00
N TYR A 293 -11.61 -20.68 58.53
CA TYR A 293 -12.94 -20.84 59.06
C TYR A 293 -12.84 -21.36 60.49
N THR A 294 -13.55 -20.71 61.39
CA THR A 294 -13.65 -21.08 62.80
C THR A 294 -15.11 -20.98 63.19
N ALA A 295 -15.57 -21.80 64.13
CA ALA A 295 -16.92 -21.69 64.65
C ALA A 295 -17.04 -20.47 65.58
N ASN A 296 -18.13 -19.72 65.51
CA ASN A 296 -18.36 -18.61 66.47
C ASN A 296 -18.75 -19.12 67.87
N ILE A 297 -19.22 -20.38 67.96
CA ILE A 297 -19.72 -21.00 69.18
C ILE A 297 -19.45 -22.51 69.14
N PHE A 298 -19.14 -23.11 70.29
CA PHE A 298 -19.07 -24.55 70.43
C PHE A 298 -19.58 -24.99 71.80
N SER A 299 -20.05 -26.24 71.89
CA SER A 299 -20.79 -26.80 73.02
C SER A 299 -20.26 -28.19 73.41
N PRO A 300 -19.13 -28.27 74.12
CA PRO A 300 -18.56 -29.55 74.57
C PRO A 300 -19.43 -30.20 75.66
N ASN A 301 -20.40 -31.00 75.24
CA ASN A 301 -21.41 -31.67 76.09
C ASN A 301 -21.51 -33.20 75.84
N GLN A 302 -20.68 -33.74 74.93
CA GLN A 302 -20.63 -35.15 74.52
C GLN A 302 -21.89 -35.66 73.80
N ASP A 303 -22.65 -34.78 73.14
CA ASP A 303 -23.75 -35.14 72.23
C ASP A 303 -23.27 -35.45 70.81
N GLY A 304 -22.00 -35.18 70.51
CA GLY A 304 -21.34 -35.46 69.24
C GLY A 304 -21.37 -34.28 68.25
N PHE A 305 -21.94 -33.14 68.62
CA PHE A 305 -22.04 -31.95 67.78
C PHE A 305 -21.33 -30.75 68.43
N ASN A 306 -20.46 -30.07 67.66
CA ASN A 306 -19.71 -28.89 68.12
C ASN A 306 -18.95 -29.13 69.44
N GLU A 307 -18.39 -30.33 69.60
CA GLU A 307 -17.66 -30.73 70.80
C GLU A 307 -16.30 -30.03 70.95
N GLN A 308 -15.79 -29.50 69.85
CA GLN A 308 -14.46 -28.92 69.80
C GLN A 308 -14.47 -27.65 68.97
N PHE A 309 -13.57 -26.74 69.34
CA PHE A 309 -13.27 -25.56 68.57
C PHE A 309 -11.95 -25.77 67.83
N GLU A 310 -12.04 -25.86 66.51
CA GLU A 310 -10.92 -26.11 65.62
C GLU A 310 -10.73 -24.97 64.61
N LEU A 311 -9.53 -24.91 64.06
CA LEU A 311 -9.19 -24.06 62.93
C LEU A 311 -9.34 -24.86 61.64
N VAL A 312 -10.37 -24.59 60.86
CA VAL A 312 -10.55 -25.16 59.52
C VAL A 312 -9.91 -24.22 58.50
N THR A 313 -9.05 -24.73 57.64
CA THR A 313 -8.34 -23.91 56.66
C THR A 313 -8.87 -24.12 55.24
N GLY A 314 -8.83 -23.07 54.40
CA GLY A 314 -9.02 -23.25 52.96
C GLY A 314 -7.86 -24.02 52.30
N SER A 315 -8.07 -24.46 51.06
CA SER A 315 -7.07 -25.21 50.25
C SER A 315 -5.78 -24.44 49.98
N GLY A 316 -5.79 -23.11 50.11
CA GLY A 316 -4.61 -22.26 49.92
C GLY A 316 -3.64 -22.22 51.11
N VAL A 317 -3.96 -22.86 52.24
CA VAL A 317 -3.11 -22.88 53.43
C VAL A 317 -2.14 -24.06 53.37
N THR A 318 -0.85 -23.78 53.55
CA THR A 318 0.21 -24.80 53.56
C THR A 318 0.63 -25.19 54.96
N PHE A 319 0.59 -24.24 55.91
CA PHE A 319 1.14 -24.46 57.24
C PHE A 319 0.52 -23.50 58.27
N VAL A 320 0.29 -23.98 59.49
CA VAL A 320 -0.12 -23.16 60.63
C VAL A 320 1.06 -23.02 61.58
N GLU A 321 1.61 -21.81 61.67
CA GLU A 321 2.75 -21.53 62.56
C GLU A 321 2.31 -21.62 64.02
N TYR A 322 1.15 -21.05 64.34
CA TYR A 322 0.51 -21.25 65.64
C TYR A 322 -0.99 -20.99 65.61
N PHE A 323 -1.72 -21.68 66.49
CA PHE A 323 -3.11 -21.44 66.82
C PHE A 323 -3.26 -21.44 68.34
N LYS A 324 -3.64 -20.28 68.89
CA LYS A 324 -3.64 -20.01 70.34
C LYS A 324 -4.98 -19.43 70.76
N ILE A 325 -5.50 -19.87 71.90
CA ILE A 325 -6.75 -19.41 72.48
C ILE A 325 -6.47 -18.84 73.86
N PHE A 326 -7.05 -17.68 74.15
CA PHE A 326 -6.87 -16.93 75.37
C PHE A 326 -8.21 -16.67 76.05
N ASP A 327 -8.19 -16.67 77.38
CA ASP A 327 -9.30 -16.13 78.16
C ASP A 327 -9.35 -14.59 78.09
N ARG A 328 -10.38 -13.99 78.69
CA ARG A 328 -10.57 -12.52 78.70
C ARG A 328 -9.49 -11.75 79.46
N TRP A 329 -8.66 -12.44 80.22
CA TRP A 329 -7.58 -11.87 81.02
C TRP A 329 -6.20 -12.05 80.36
N GLY A 330 -6.15 -12.70 79.19
CA GLY A 330 -4.94 -12.91 78.41
C GLY A 330 -4.17 -14.19 78.77
N ASN A 331 -4.73 -15.08 79.60
CA ASN A 331 -4.11 -16.37 79.85
C ASN A 331 -4.38 -17.31 78.69
N MET A 332 -3.35 -18.00 78.21
CA MET A 332 -3.49 -19.02 77.18
C MET A 332 -4.17 -20.26 77.76
N VAL A 333 -5.33 -20.62 77.21
CA VAL A 333 -6.09 -21.81 77.59
C VAL A 333 -5.85 -22.99 76.66
N PHE A 334 -5.46 -22.71 75.42
CA PHE A 334 -5.09 -23.71 74.43
C PHE A 334 -4.04 -23.14 73.48
N GLY A 335 -3.13 -24.00 73.01
CA GLY A 335 -2.09 -23.61 72.08
C GLY A 335 -1.58 -24.81 71.29
N ARG A 336 -1.43 -24.60 69.98
CA ARG A 336 -0.73 -25.48 69.05
C ARG A 336 0.21 -24.65 68.20
N GLU A 337 1.34 -25.26 67.85
CA GLU A 337 2.37 -24.63 67.03
C GLU A 337 2.88 -25.63 66.01
N ASN A 338 3.30 -25.11 64.85
CA ASN A 338 3.98 -25.85 63.80
C ASN A 338 3.24 -27.12 63.32
N PHE A 339 2.00 -26.96 62.86
CA PHE A 339 1.21 -28.07 62.33
C PHE A 339 0.73 -27.80 60.91
N THR A 340 0.57 -28.88 60.14
CA THR A 340 -0.14 -28.83 58.86
C THR A 340 -1.64 -28.82 59.13
N PRO A 341 -2.45 -28.15 58.31
CA PRO A 341 -3.90 -28.24 58.44
C PRO A 341 -4.37 -29.66 58.07
N ASP A 342 -4.42 -30.51 59.08
CA ASP A 342 -5.12 -31.78 59.06
C ASP A 342 -6.34 -31.64 59.99
N ASN A 343 -7.43 -32.35 59.67
CA ASN A 343 -8.60 -32.42 60.55
C ASN A 343 -8.30 -33.32 61.77
N SER A 344 -7.10 -33.20 62.35
CA SER A 344 -6.69 -33.98 63.50
C SER A 344 -7.35 -33.43 64.76
N ILE A 345 -7.93 -34.32 65.55
CA ILE A 345 -8.53 -34.03 66.85
C ILE A 345 -7.53 -33.36 67.81
N ASP A 346 -6.24 -33.60 67.61
CA ASP A 346 -5.18 -33.03 68.43
C ASP A 346 -5.01 -31.51 68.23
N ASN A 347 -5.54 -30.95 67.13
CA ASN A 347 -5.42 -29.53 66.79
C ASN A 347 -6.63 -28.67 67.23
N ALA A 348 -7.58 -29.29 67.94
CA ALA A 348 -8.81 -28.65 68.39
C ALA A 348 -8.85 -28.48 69.93
N TRP A 349 -9.60 -27.48 70.39
CA TRP A 349 -9.85 -27.25 71.82
C TRP A 349 -11.20 -27.83 72.23
N ASP A 350 -11.21 -28.73 73.21
CA ASP A 350 -12.38 -29.42 73.74
C ASP A 350 -13.11 -28.67 74.88
N GLY A 351 -12.69 -27.43 75.17
CA GLY A 351 -13.27 -26.62 76.25
C GLY A 351 -12.75 -26.98 77.64
N ASP A 352 -11.67 -27.75 77.74
CA ASP A 352 -10.98 -28.02 79.00
C ASP A 352 -9.66 -27.23 79.10
N TYR A 353 -9.29 -26.88 80.32
CA TYR A 353 -8.06 -26.15 80.64
C TYR A 353 -7.44 -26.70 81.93
N ASN A 354 -6.18 -27.13 81.89
CA ASN A 354 -5.46 -27.74 83.02
C ASN A 354 -6.23 -28.91 83.69
N GLY A 355 -6.87 -29.76 82.88
CA GLY A 355 -7.63 -30.92 83.37
C GLY A 355 -8.95 -30.57 84.07
N SER A 356 -9.39 -29.31 83.99
CA SER A 356 -10.67 -28.82 84.50
C SER A 356 -11.50 -28.20 83.39
N ARG A 357 -12.82 -28.28 83.51
CA ARG A 357 -13.74 -27.66 82.56
C ARG A 357 -13.59 -26.13 82.56
N ALA A 358 -13.30 -25.54 81.39
CA ALA A 358 -13.28 -24.10 81.24
C ALA A 358 -14.69 -23.51 81.44
N GLN A 359 -14.75 -22.27 81.94
CA GLN A 359 -16.01 -21.58 82.24
C GLN A 359 -16.73 -21.16 80.95
N PRO A 360 -18.07 -21.27 80.88
CA PRO A 360 -18.81 -20.68 79.77
C PRO A 360 -18.50 -19.18 79.63
N GLY A 361 -18.24 -18.74 78.41
CA GLY A 361 -17.75 -17.39 78.18
C GLY A 361 -17.21 -17.17 76.77
N VAL A 362 -16.75 -15.94 76.53
CA VAL A 362 -16.10 -15.58 75.25
C VAL A 362 -14.60 -15.66 75.44
N TYR A 363 -13.96 -16.37 74.53
CA TYR A 363 -12.52 -16.56 74.41
C TYR A 363 -12.04 -15.90 73.12
N VAL A 364 -10.76 -15.56 73.07
CA VAL A 364 -10.14 -14.91 71.89
C VAL A 364 -9.13 -15.88 71.30
N TYR A 365 -9.18 -16.08 69.98
CA TYR A 365 -8.18 -16.88 69.28
C TYR A 365 -7.27 -16.00 68.42
N VAL A 366 -6.03 -16.45 68.26
CA VAL A 366 -5.06 -15.92 67.31
C VAL A 366 -4.46 -17.09 66.54
N ALA A 367 -4.54 -17.01 65.21
CA ALA A 367 -3.98 -18.01 64.29
C ALA A 367 -3.00 -17.33 63.33
N ARG A 368 -1.76 -17.82 63.25
CA ARG A 368 -0.80 -17.37 62.23
C ARG A 368 -0.58 -18.47 61.21
N VAL A 369 -0.91 -18.16 59.97
CA VAL A 369 -1.09 -19.14 58.89
C VAL A 369 -0.26 -18.73 57.67
N ARG A 370 0.42 -19.71 57.06
CA ARG A 370 1.21 -19.57 55.83
C ARG A 370 0.44 -20.14 54.64
N PHE A 371 0.45 -19.41 53.53
CA PHE A 371 -0.25 -19.76 52.30
C PHE A 371 0.70 -20.34 51.23
N LEU A 372 0.15 -20.77 50.09
CA LEU A 372 0.89 -21.34 48.96
C LEU A 372 1.96 -20.39 48.37
N ASP A 373 1.74 -19.08 48.45
CA ASP A 373 2.71 -18.06 48.02
C ASP A 373 3.75 -17.71 49.10
N ASN A 374 3.84 -18.53 50.16
CA ASN A 374 4.73 -18.34 51.31
C ASN A 374 4.43 -17.08 52.14
N GLU A 375 3.34 -16.36 51.85
CA GLU A 375 2.90 -15.25 52.69
C GLU A 375 2.30 -15.77 54.00
N THR A 376 2.54 -15.05 55.09
CA THR A 376 1.98 -15.37 56.41
C THR A 376 1.03 -14.28 56.89
N ILE A 377 -0.15 -14.68 57.34
CA ILE A 377 -1.18 -13.77 57.85
C ILE A 377 -1.60 -14.22 59.24
N GLU A 378 -1.81 -13.25 60.11
CA GLU A 378 -2.34 -13.45 61.45
C GLU A 378 -3.82 -13.11 61.49
N PHE A 379 -4.65 -14.09 61.81
CA PHE A 379 -6.08 -13.94 62.00
C PHE A 379 -6.42 -13.89 63.50
N LYS A 380 -7.40 -13.07 63.84
CA LYS A 380 -7.89 -12.89 65.21
C LYS A 380 -9.41 -12.90 65.19
N GLY A 381 -9.99 -13.49 66.21
CA GLY A 381 -11.43 -13.48 66.42
C GLY A 381 -11.78 -13.98 67.79
N ASP A 382 -13.06 -14.12 68.04
CA ASP A 382 -13.61 -14.63 69.28
C ASP A 382 -14.45 -15.88 69.06
N VAL A 383 -14.53 -16.70 70.11
CA VAL A 383 -15.38 -17.89 70.15
C VAL A 383 -16.12 -17.92 71.48
N THR A 384 -17.39 -18.28 71.44
CA THR A 384 -18.20 -18.49 72.63
C THR A 384 -18.20 -19.97 73.02
N LEU A 385 -17.74 -20.27 74.24
CA LEU A 385 -17.93 -21.57 74.87
C LEU A 385 -19.25 -21.56 75.64
N ILE A 386 -20.19 -22.43 75.26
CA ILE A 386 -21.43 -22.70 76.01
C ILE A 386 -21.44 -24.15 76.48
N ARG A 387 -22.15 -24.44 77.58
CA ARG A 387 -22.33 -25.79 78.11
C ARG A 387 -23.69 -25.93 78.76
#